data_AF-A0A954XR43-F1
#
_entry.id   AF-A0A954XR43-F1
#
_cell.length_a   1.000
_cell.length_b   1.000
_cell.length_c   1.000
_cell.angle_alpha   90.00
_cell.angle_beta   90.00
_cell.angle_gamma   90.00
#
_symmetry.space_group_name_H-M   'P 1'
#
loop_
_entity.id
_entity.type
_entity.pdbx_description
1 polymer ?
#
loop_
_entity_poly.entity_id
_entity_poly.type
_entity_poly.pdbx_seq_one_letter_code
_entity_poly.pdbx_strand_id
1 'polypeptide(L)'
;MASLERDPVSGRYRVRFRYAGQSYKRSVRTKHQRVAVATLGQVEDTLRLLELGLTEIPDKVEAGTFIISGARARREKRPQSPATTLGQLLSVYENELPVGAKEQLTLAGEKIHFKHLLRHLHSSTKTATFTRRSVQNYVEMRSRDKHHGRFVGPETIKKEITTLRLVWNWARKQGYLDSPAPVDSIIYPKRDEKPPFLTLAEIERRIVRGNLSTEQEAELWESLYLTRTEVNRLLDHVSMQKREPFVYPMFVLVAHTGMRRSELLRSELSDFDFEGRTISVREKKRSRKHAISYRRVPMSGLVDKVFKEYLSKQTGQLHTLTRLSRKQLTSGDATRSFKATLKGSQWENVRGFHVFRHSFASNAAAEGIDQRMIDEWMGHQTEEMRRRYRHLAPSQQQTAIDAVFQNDCQTG
;
A
#
# COMPACT_ATOMS: atom_id res chain seq x y z
N MET A 1 -45.90 -3.85 15.02
CA MET A 1 -45.17 -2.58 15.26
C MET A 1 -43.95 -2.84 16.14
N ALA A 2 -42.80 -2.30 15.74
CA ALA A 2 -41.55 -2.34 16.51
C ALA A 2 -41.27 -0.97 17.13
N SER A 3 -40.50 -0.92 18.22
CA SER A 3 -40.10 0.34 18.85
C SER A 3 -38.68 0.27 19.41
N LEU A 4 -38.05 1.44 19.53
CA LEU A 4 -36.69 1.59 20.05
C LEU A 4 -36.73 2.08 21.51
N GLU A 5 -35.89 1.51 22.36
CA GLU A 5 -35.74 1.91 23.76
C GLU A 5 -34.26 2.07 24.07
N ARG A 6 -33.87 3.19 24.69
CA ARG A 6 -32.51 3.39 25.18
C ARG A 6 -32.40 2.87 26.60
N ASP A 7 -31.47 1.95 26.84
CA ASP A 7 -31.20 1.46 28.19
C ASP A 7 -30.48 2.55 29.01
N PRO A 8 -31.03 2.98 30.15
CA PRO A 8 -30.51 4.12 30.91
C PRO A 8 -29.18 3.82 31.60
N VAL A 9 -28.84 2.54 31.85
CA VAL A 9 -27.63 2.13 32.57
C VAL A 9 -26.45 1.96 31.61
N SER A 10 -26.66 1.22 30.52
CA SER A 10 -25.62 0.90 29.55
C SER A 10 -25.50 1.93 28.41
N GLY A 11 -26.51 2.78 28.24
CA GLY A 11 -26.64 3.74 27.15
C GLY A 11 -26.85 3.10 25.77
N ARG A 12 -27.04 1.78 25.71
CA ARG A 12 -27.23 1.01 24.46
C ARG A 12 -28.71 0.95 24.09
N TYR A 13 -28.99 0.89 22.79
CA TYR A 13 -30.36 0.75 22.29
C TYR A 13 -30.82 -0.72 22.28
N ARG A 14 -32.11 -0.91 22.56
CA ARG A 14 -32.85 -2.17 22.40
C ARG A 14 -34.02 -1.92 21.46
N VAL A 15 -34.38 -2.94 20.68
CA VAL A 15 -35.61 -2.97 19.89
C VAL A 15 -36.60 -3.89 20.57
N ARG A 16 -37.86 -3.45 20.66
CA ARG A 16 -39.01 -4.26 21.06
C ARG A 16 -39.91 -4.48 19.85
N PHE A 17 -40.44 -5.68 19.69
CA PHE A 17 -41.42 -5.99 18.64
C PHE A 17 -42.28 -7.19 19.04
N ARG A 18 -43.37 -7.40 18.31
CA ARG A 18 -44.24 -8.57 18.46
C ARG A 18 -44.27 -9.37 17.17
N TYR A 19 -44.28 -10.69 17.30
CA TYR A 19 -44.41 -11.63 16.19
C TYR A 19 -45.06 -12.92 16.69
N ALA A 20 -46.03 -13.47 15.94
CA ALA A 20 -46.76 -14.70 16.28
C ALA A 20 -47.28 -14.75 17.74
N GLY A 21 -47.87 -13.64 18.22
CA GLY A 21 -48.40 -13.54 19.58
C GLY A 21 -47.35 -13.37 20.69
N GLN A 22 -46.05 -13.49 20.39
CA GLN A 22 -44.95 -13.34 21.35
C GLN A 22 -44.32 -11.95 21.28
N SER A 23 -43.87 -11.45 22.43
CA SER A 23 -43.16 -10.16 22.55
C SER A 23 -41.65 -10.38 22.69
N TYR A 24 -40.87 -9.72 21.84
CA TYR A 24 -39.42 -9.80 21.82
C TYR A 24 -38.79 -8.49 22.26
N LYS A 25 -37.72 -8.58 23.04
CA LYS A 25 -36.84 -7.47 23.42
C LYS A 25 -35.39 -7.87 23.16
N ARG A 26 -34.70 -7.17 22.28
CA ARG A 26 -33.34 -7.53 21.83
C ARG A 26 -32.42 -6.31 21.79
N SER A 27 -31.15 -6.50 22.15
CA SER A 27 -30.13 -5.43 22.15
C SER A 27 -29.58 -5.20 20.75
N VAL A 28 -29.48 -3.94 20.34
CA VAL A 28 -28.88 -3.52 19.05
C VAL A 28 -27.35 -3.39 19.15
N ARG A 29 -26.78 -3.63 20.33
CA ARG A 29 -25.33 -3.60 20.60
C ARG A 29 -24.62 -2.29 20.20
N THR A 30 -25.36 -1.19 20.09
CA THR A 30 -24.84 0.14 19.73
C THR A 30 -25.34 1.21 20.70
N LYS A 31 -24.51 2.25 20.92
CA LYS A 31 -24.89 3.50 21.61
C LYS A 31 -25.28 4.60 20.63
N HIS A 32 -25.08 4.39 19.32
CA HIS A 32 -25.33 5.40 18.29
C HIS A 32 -26.77 5.33 17.77
N GLN A 33 -27.51 6.41 17.91
CA GLN A 33 -28.93 6.50 17.53
C GLN A 33 -29.18 6.20 16.05
N ARG A 34 -28.34 6.72 15.15
CA ARG A 34 -28.48 6.49 13.70
C ARG A 34 -28.40 5.00 13.32
N VAL A 35 -27.49 4.26 13.95
CA VAL A 35 -27.36 2.80 13.74
C VAL A 35 -28.59 2.08 14.33
N ALA A 36 -29.07 2.54 15.48
CA ALA A 36 -30.23 1.96 16.14
C ALA A 36 -31.54 2.15 15.34
N VAL A 37 -31.75 3.33 14.74
CA VAL A 37 -32.88 3.62 13.84
C VAL A 37 -32.81 2.78 12.57
N ALA A 38 -31.61 2.60 11.99
CA ALA A 38 -31.46 1.73 10.83
C ALA A 38 -31.81 0.26 11.15
N THR A 39 -31.44 -0.24 12.32
CA THR A 39 -31.84 -1.59 12.77
C THR A 39 -33.33 -1.70 13.05
N LEU A 40 -33.99 -0.64 13.56
CA LEU A 40 -35.44 -0.62 13.72
C LEU A 40 -36.15 -0.78 12.36
N GLY A 41 -35.75 0.00 11.35
CA GLY A 41 -36.31 -0.12 10.00
C GLY A 41 -36.14 -1.54 9.42
N GLN A 42 -34.98 -2.16 9.62
CA GLN A 42 -34.74 -3.55 9.19
C GLN A 42 -35.66 -4.57 9.88
N VAL A 43 -35.96 -4.37 11.17
CA VAL A 43 -36.89 -5.22 11.92
C VAL A 43 -38.31 -5.06 11.38
N GLU A 44 -38.73 -3.82 11.10
CA GLU A 44 -40.05 -3.52 10.53
C GLU A 44 -40.22 -4.13 9.13
N ASP A 45 -39.21 -3.99 8.27
CA ASP A 45 -39.21 -4.59 6.93
C ASP A 45 -39.31 -6.12 7.02
N THR A 46 -38.57 -6.75 7.94
CA THR A 46 -38.58 -8.21 8.11
C THR A 46 -39.91 -8.73 8.63
N LEU A 47 -40.52 -8.03 9.59
CA LEU A 47 -41.86 -8.37 10.08
C LEU A 47 -42.88 -8.30 8.95
N ARG A 48 -42.79 -7.26 8.10
CA ARG A 48 -43.66 -7.11 6.93
C ARG A 48 -43.48 -8.24 5.92
N LEU A 49 -42.24 -8.67 5.66
CA LEU A 49 -41.98 -9.80 4.77
C LEU A 49 -42.57 -11.11 5.30
N LEU A 50 -42.49 -11.35 6.61
CA LEU A 50 -43.09 -12.52 7.27
C LEU A 50 -44.62 -12.46 7.24
N GLU A 51 -45.22 -11.29 7.50
CA GLU A 51 -46.68 -11.07 7.42
C GLU A 51 -47.22 -11.29 6.01
N LEU A 52 -46.46 -10.91 4.98
CA LEU A 52 -46.81 -11.11 3.56
C LEU A 52 -46.53 -12.53 3.04
N GLY A 53 -45.96 -13.42 3.87
CA GLY A 53 -45.55 -14.77 3.45
C GLY A 53 -44.43 -14.79 2.41
N LEU A 54 -43.70 -13.69 2.23
CA LEU A 54 -42.58 -13.56 1.29
C LEU A 54 -41.26 -14.10 1.87
N THR A 55 -41.25 -14.42 3.16
CA THR A 55 -40.16 -15.10 3.84
C THR A 55 -40.74 -15.94 4.98
N GLU A 56 -40.01 -16.97 5.39
CA GLU A 56 -40.37 -17.84 6.51
C GLU A 56 -39.16 -17.97 7.44
N ILE A 57 -39.41 -18.24 8.72
CA ILE A 57 -38.35 -18.43 9.71
C ILE A 57 -37.81 -19.86 9.55
N PRO A 58 -36.51 -20.05 9.23
CA PRO A 58 -35.96 -21.39 9.02
C PRO A 58 -36.05 -22.28 10.27
N ASP A 59 -36.17 -23.59 10.05
CA ASP A 59 -36.16 -24.59 11.12
C ASP A 59 -34.95 -24.43 12.05
N LYS A 60 -35.19 -24.52 13.36
CA LYS A 60 -34.19 -24.37 14.44
C LYS A 60 -33.62 -22.95 14.62
N VAL A 61 -34.18 -21.91 13.96
CA VAL A 61 -33.80 -20.51 14.21
C VAL A 61 -34.83 -19.83 15.12
N GLU A 62 -34.35 -19.22 16.21
CA GLU A 62 -35.21 -18.46 17.11
C GLU A 62 -35.73 -17.17 16.43
N ALA A 63 -37.05 -16.99 16.40
CA ALA A 63 -37.71 -15.91 15.65
C ALA A 63 -37.18 -14.51 16.00
N GLY A 64 -36.96 -14.24 17.29
CA GLY A 64 -36.43 -12.95 17.74
C GLY A 64 -35.04 -12.62 17.18
N THR A 65 -34.23 -13.65 16.98
CA THR A 65 -32.87 -13.55 16.42
C THR A 65 -32.89 -13.41 14.89
N PHE A 66 -33.79 -14.13 14.21
CA PHE A 66 -33.97 -14.03 12.76
C PHE A 66 -34.44 -12.62 12.35
N ILE A 67 -35.45 -12.09 13.04
CA ILE A 67 -36.08 -10.80 12.72
C ILE A 67 -35.09 -9.63 12.92
N ILE A 68 -34.30 -9.62 14.00
CA ILE A 68 -33.30 -8.56 14.22
C ILE A 68 -32.12 -8.62 13.24
N SER A 69 -31.89 -9.76 12.60
CA SER A 69 -30.86 -9.89 11.56
C SER A 69 -31.30 -9.44 10.16
N GLY A 70 -32.57 -9.02 9.99
CA GLY A 70 -33.07 -8.47 8.73
C GLY A 70 -33.40 -9.53 7.68
N ALA A 71 -33.98 -10.68 8.08
CA ALA A 71 -34.22 -11.86 7.23
C ALA A 71 -32.97 -12.39 6.49
N ARG A 72 -31.78 -11.94 6.88
CA ARG A 72 -30.53 -12.58 6.49
C ARG A 72 -30.48 -13.86 7.29
N ALA A 73 -31.04 -14.93 6.73
CA ALA A 73 -30.62 -16.28 7.08
C ALA A 73 -29.11 -16.19 7.25
N ARG A 74 -28.63 -16.44 8.48
CA ARG A 74 -27.21 -16.48 8.79
C ARG A 74 -26.64 -17.34 7.70
N ARG A 75 -25.97 -16.72 6.70
CA ARG A 75 -25.54 -17.39 5.48
C ARG A 75 -24.94 -18.67 5.98
N GLU A 76 -25.62 -19.80 5.74
CA GLU A 76 -25.20 -21.04 6.36
C GLU A 76 -23.73 -21.13 6.01
N LYS A 77 -22.87 -21.24 7.04
CA LYS A 77 -21.51 -21.68 6.78
C LYS A 77 -21.76 -22.99 6.07
N ARG A 78 -21.62 -23.02 4.74
CA ARG A 78 -21.61 -24.27 4.00
C ARG A 78 -20.66 -25.13 4.82
N PRO A 79 -21.04 -26.34 5.25
CA PRO A 79 -20.12 -27.23 5.93
C PRO A 79 -19.03 -27.59 4.91
N GLN A 80 -18.06 -26.69 4.78
CA GLN A 80 -16.91 -26.88 3.95
C GLN A 80 -15.98 -27.75 4.79
N SER A 81 -15.58 -28.89 4.23
CA SER A 81 -14.69 -29.82 4.90
C SER A 81 -13.51 -29.05 5.52
N PRO A 82 -13.19 -29.26 6.80
CA PRO A 82 -12.14 -28.49 7.47
C PRO A 82 -10.84 -28.62 6.69
N ALA A 83 -10.13 -27.51 6.49
CA ALA A 83 -8.82 -27.55 5.85
C ALA A 83 -7.84 -28.22 6.82
N THR A 84 -7.56 -29.51 6.61
CA THR A 84 -6.80 -30.32 7.58
C THR A 84 -5.30 -30.02 7.56
N THR A 85 -4.77 -29.56 6.44
CA THR A 85 -3.35 -29.22 6.27
C THR A 85 -3.14 -27.80 5.73
N LEU A 86 -1.94 -27.27 5.95
CA LEU A 86 -1.54 -25.96 5.44
C LEU A 86 -1.59 -25.92 3.90
N GLY A 87 -1.19 -26.98 3.21
CA GLY A 87 -1.27 -27.05 1.74
C GLY A 87 -2.72 -26.96 1.24
N GLN A 88 -3.63 -27.69 1.88
CA GLN A 88 -5.07 -27.63 1.56
C GLN A 88 -5.63 -26.23 1.83
N LEU A 89 -5.30 -25.63 2.99
CA LEU A 89 -5.74 -24.29 3.36
C LEU A 89 -5.35 -23.24 2.30
N LEU A 90 -4.09 -23.25 1.85
CA LEU A 90 -3.62 -22.30 0.84
C LEU A 90 -4.29 -22.55 -0.53
N SER A 91 -4.41 -23.81 -0.95
CA SER A 91 -5.04 -24.16 -2.23
C SER A 91 -6.53 -23.79 -2.26
N VAL A 92 -7.27 -24.07 -1.20
CA VAL A 92 -8.69 -23.71 -1.07
C VAL A 92 -8.86 -22.20 -1.14
N TYR A 93 -8.01 -21.44 -0.45
CA TYR A 93 -8.03 -19.99 -0.54
C TYR A 93 -7.76 -19.48 -1.96
N GLU A 94 -6.80 -20.06 -2.69
CA GLU A 94 -6.54 -19.65 -4.08
C GLU A 94 -7.71 -19.95 -5.01
N ASN A 95 -8.38 -21.10 -4.83
CA ASN A 95 -9.47 -21.55 -5.70
C ASN A 95 -10.80 -20.83 -5.43
N GLU A 96 -11.06 -20.45 -4.18
CA GLU A 96 -12.32 -19.78 -3.79
C GLU A 96 -12.26 -18.25 -3.86
N LEU A 97 -11.10 -17.66 -4.16
CA LEU A 97 -10.98 -16.23 -4.38
C LEU A 97 -11.78 -15.82 -5.64
N PRO A 98 -12.75 -14.88 -5.52
CA PRO A 98 -13.48 -14.41 -6.68
C PRO A 98 -12.54 -13.80 -7.73
N VAL A 99 -12.85 -14.03 -9.00
CA VAL A 99 -12.13 -13.39 -10.12
C VAL A 99 -12.21 -11.87 -9.95
N GLY A 100 -11.06 -11.20 -9.99
CA GLY A 100 -10.98 -9.75 -9.80
C GLY A 100 -11.02 -9.27 -8.34
N ALA A 101 -11.11 -10.17 -7.35
CA ALA A 101 -11.08 -9.78 -5.92
C ALA A 101 -9.77 -9.06 -5.54
N LYS A 102 -8.68 -9.34 -6.26
CA LYS A 102 -7.35 -8.75 -6.03
C LYS A 102 -6.64 -8.42 -7.35
N GLU A 103 -5.77 -7.42 -7.29
CA GLU A 103 -4.86 -7.07 -8.37
C GLU A 103 -3.89 -8.23 -8.68
N GLN A 104 -3.59 -8.46 -9.96
CA GLN A 104 -2.76 -9.59 -10.42
C GLN A 104 -1.37 -9.62 -9.77
N LEU A 105 -0.74 -8.46 -9.57
CA LEU A 105 0.57 -8.37 -8.90
C LEU A 105 0.50 -8.79 -7.42
N THR A 106 -0.62 -8.51 -6.74
CA THR A 106 -0.84 -8.95 -5.36
C THR A 106 -1.00 -10.46 -5.31
N LEU A 107 -1.79 -11.04 -6.23
CA LEU A 107 -1.94 -12.50 -6.35
C LEU A 107 -0.61 -13.20 -6.65
N ALA A 108 0.19 -12.64 -7.56
CA ALA A 108 1.53 -13.15 -7.86
C ALA A 108 2.45 -13.10 -6.62
N GLY A 109 2.38 -12.03 -5.84
CA GLY A 109 3.10 -11.90 -4.57
C GLY A 109 2.66 -12.95 -3.53
N GLU A 110 1.35 -13.16 -3.38
CA GLU A 110 0.80 -14.18 -2.47
C GLU A 110 1.27 -15.59 -2.87
N LYS A 111 1.28 -15.91 -4.17
CA LYS A 111 1.84 -17.18 -4.68
C LYS A 111 3.31 -17.38 -4.32
N ILE A 112 4.12 -16.33 -4.40
CA ILE A 112 5.52 -16.38 -3.96
C ILE A 112 5.59 -16.64 -2.45
N HIS A 113 4.76 -15.96 -1.65
CA HIS A 113 4.70 -16.19 -0.20
C HIS A 113 4.27 -17.62 0.12
N PHE A 114 3.29 -18.19 -0.58
CA PHE A 114 2.86 -19.58 -0.40
C PHE A 114 3.99 -20.56 -0.67
N LYS A 115 4.75 -20.37 -1.76
CA LYS A 115 5.94 -21.18 -2.04
C LYS A 115 6.97 -21.12 -0.91
N HIS A 116 7.21 -19.94 -0.35
CA HIS A 116 8.16 -19.80 0.76
C HIS A 116 7.63 -20.44 2.06
N LEU A 117 6.36 -20.21 2.39
CA LEU A 117 5.70 -20.83 3.54
C LEU A 117 5.76 -22.35 3.44
N LEU A 118 5.34 -22.92 2.30
CA LEU A 118 5.32 -24.37 2.08
C LEU A 118 6.71 -24.99 2.03
N ARG A 119 7.75 -24.25 1.66
CA ARG A 119 9.14 -24.74 1.67
C ARG A 119 9.60 -25.14 3.08
N HIS A 120 9.27 -24.32 4.08
CA HIS A 120 9.78 -24.46 5.44
C HIS A 120 8.74 -25.01 6.43
N LEU A 121 7.45 -24.77 6.17
CA LEU A 121 6.36 -25.30 6.98
C LEU A 121 5.77 -26.59 6.44
N HIS A 122 6.09 -27.00 5.20
CA HIS A 122 5.55 -28.16 4.52
C HIS A 122 4.02 -28.12 4.26
N SER A 123 3.59 -28.71 3.15
CA SER A 123 2.17 -28.80 2.78
C SER A 123 1.36 -29.74 3.67
N SER A 124 2.02 -30.75 4.25
CA SER A 124 1.41 -31.77 5.11
C SER A 124 1.15 -31.30 6.55
N THR A 125 1.66 -30.12 6.94
CA THR A 125 1.50 -29.62 8.31
C THR A 125 0.04 -29.42 8.67
N LYS A 126 -0.38 -30.08 9.76
CA LYS A 126 -1.77 -30.04 10.22
C LYS A 126 -2.12 -28.66 10.77
N THR A 127 -3.22 -28.08 10.32
CA THR A 127 -3.71 -26.77 10.79
C THR A 127 -4.12 -26.82 12.27
N ALA A 128 -4.64 -27.97 12.73
CA ALA A 128 -5.04 -28.19 14.13
C ALA A 128 -3.88 -28.10 15.13
N THR A 129 -2.67 -28.48 14.72
CA THR A 129 -1.46 -28.44 15.57
C THR A 129 -0.53 -27.28 15.22
N PHE A 130 -0.96 -26.37 14.33
CA PHE A 130 -0.16 -25.24 13.91
C PHE A 130 -0.20 -24.15 14.97
N THR A 131 0.95 -23.84 15.55
CA THR A 131 1.05 -22.94 16.72
C THR A 131 1.94 -21.73 16.42
N ARG A 132 2.02 -20.82 17.39
CA ARG A 132 2.95 -19.68 17.34
C ARG A 132 4.40 -20.15 17.22
N ARG A 133 4.76 -21.30 17.82
CA ARG A 133 6.10 -21.88 17.67
C ARG A 133 6.38 -22.32 16.24
N SER A 134 5.39 -22.87 15.53
CA SER A 134 5.51 -23.19 14.10
C SER A 134 5.87 -21.95 13.28
N VAL A 135 5.19 -20.82 13.55
CA VAL A 135 5.47 -19.54 12.90
C VAL A 135 6.83 -18.97 13.30
N GLN A 136 7.22 -19.07 14.57
CA GLN A 136 8.53 -18.61 15.02
C GLN A 136 9.68 -19.41 14.38
N ASN A 137 9.54 -20.73 14.28
CA ASN A 137 10.49 -21.60 13.57
C ASN A 137 10.61 -21.21 12.09
N TYR A 138 9.48 -20.89 11.44
CA TYR A 138 9.50 -20.38 10.08
C TYR A 138 10.33 -19.10 9.96
N VAL A 139 10.13 -18.12 10.85
CA VAL A 139 10.91 -16.87 10.82
C VAL A 139 12.40 -17.14 10.99
N GLU A 140 12.77 -18.01 11.94
CA GLU A 140 14.16 -18.40 12.18
C GLU A 140 14.79 -19.04 10.93
N MET A 141 14.13 -20.05 10.34
CA MET A 141 14.61 -20.70 9.11
C MET A 141 14.67 -19.73 7.93
N ARG A 142 13.60 -18.97 7.69
CA ARG A 142 13.48 -18.04 6.58
C ARG A 142 14.52 -16.91 6.65
N SER A 143 14.93 -16.51 7.85
CA SER A 143 16.00 -15.51 8.02
C SER A 143 17.38 -15.98 7.55
N ARG A 144 17.61 -17.30 7.51
CA ARG A 144 18.87 -17.92 7.06
C ARG A 144 18.90 -18.15 5.54
N ASP A 145 17.75 -18.07 4.87
CA ASP A 145 17.68 -18.16 3.42
C ASP A 145 18.42 -16.98 2.77
N LYS A 146 19.07 -17.28 1.64
CA LYS A 146 19.67 -16.26 0.78
C LYS A 146 18.85 -16.02 -0.48
N HIS A 147 18.77 -14.76 -0.91
CA HIS A 147 18.24 -14.35 -2.19
C HIS A 147 19.23 -13.39 -2.85
N HIS A 148 19.71 -13.74 -4.05
CA HIS A 148 20.82 -13.04 -4.72
C HIS A 148 22.03 -12.80 -3.81
N GLY A 149 22.45 -13.85 -3.09
CA GLY A 149 23.59 -13.81 -2.17
C GLY A 149 23.33 -13.20 -0.79
N ARG A 150 22.19 -12.51 -0.59
CA ARG A 150 21.88 -11.79 0.66
C ARG A 150 20.86 -12.52 1.52
N PHE A 151 21.03 -12.46 2.84
CA PHE A 151 20.03 -12.96 3.77
C PHE A 151 18.69 -12.25 3.61
N VAL A 152 17.60 -12.99 3.76
CA VAL A 152 16.25 -12.44 3.63
C VAL A 152 15.94 -11.52 4.81
N GLY A 153 15.65 -10.26 4.49
CA GLY A 153 15.34 -9.25 5.49
C GLY A 153 14.01 -9.46 6.22
N PRO A 154 13.88 -8.98 7.47
CA PRO A 154 12.71 -9.20 8.31
C PRO A 154 11.41 -8.65 7.71
N GLU A 155 11.48 -7.55 6.95
CA GLU A 155 10.31 -6.97 6.26
C GLU A 155 9.72 -7.89 5.18
N THR A 156 10.54 -8.71 4.53
CA THR A 156 10.06 -9.72 3.58
C THR A 156 9.32 -10.81 4.32
N ILE A 157 9.87 -11.29 5.44
CA ILE A 157 9.26 -12.32 6.29
C ILE A 157 7.95 -11.80 6.88
N LYS A 158 7.90 -10.56 7.38
CA LYS A 158 6.68 -9.92 7.88
C LYS A 158 5.56 -9.90 6.84
N LYS A 159 5.88 -9.64 5.56
CA LYS A 159 4.88 -9.68 4.47
C LYS A 159 4.35 -11.10 4.25
N GLU A 160 5.21 -12.11 4.27
CA GLU A 160 4.81 -13.52 4.17
C GLU A 160 3.89 -13.91 5.34
N ILE A 161 4.23 -13.53 6.58
CA ILE A 161 3.39 -13.75 7.76
C ILE A 161 2.07 -12.96 7.69
N THR A 162 2.07 -11.77 7.11
CA THR A 162 0.86 -10.98 6.87
C THR A 162 -0.07 -11.69 5.88
N THR A 163 0.48 -12.27 4.82
CA THR A 163 -0.28 -13.12 3.89
C THR A 163 -0.84 -14.35 4.59
N LEU A 164 -0.05 -15.05 5.40
CA LEU A 164 -0.54 -16.19 6.20
C LEU A 164 -1.72 -15.77 7.11
N ARG A 165 -1.57 -14.65 7.83
CA ARG A 165 -2.63 -14.07 8.67
C ARG A 165 -3.91 -13.80 7.87
N LEU A 166 -3.77 -13.24 6.66
CA LEU A 166 -4.89 -12.93 5.79
C LEU A 166 -5.64 -14.20 5.38
N VAL A 167 -4.93 -15.21 4.90
CA VAL A 167 -5.53 -16.49 4.47
C VAL A 167 -6.21 -17.18 5.65
N TRP A 168 -5.54 -17.25 6.80
CA TRP A 168 -6.08 -17.88 8.00
C TRP A 168 -7.36 -17.19 8.50
N ASN A 169 -7.37 -15.85 8.52
CA ASN A 169 -8.55 -15.10 8.92
C ASN A 169 -9.70 -15.24 7.92
N TRP A 170 -9.39 -15.35 6.62
CA TRP A 170 -10.40 -15.67 5.60
C TRP A 170 -10.99 -17.06 5.85
N ALA A 171 -10.15 -18.07 6.04
CA ALA A 171 -10.58 -19.45 6.28
C ALA A 171 -11.44 -19.58 7.53
N ARG A 172 -11.08 -18.87 8.61
CA ARG A 172 -11.90 -18.78 9.83
C ARG A 172 -13.28 -18.15 9.58
N LYS A 173 -13.35 -17.12 8.72
CA LYS A 173 -14.64 -16.49 8.36
C LYS A 173 -15.52 -17.42 7.52
N GLN A 174 -14.93 -18.22 6.63
CA GLN A 174 -15.66 -19.20 5.83
C GLN A 174 -16.05 -20.46 6.62
N GLY A 175 -15.34 -20.75 7.72
CA GLY A 175 -15.63 -21.89 8.59
C GLY A 175 -14.69 -23.09 8.41
N TYR A 176 -13.63 -22.95 7.63
CA TYR A 176 -12.57 -23.96 7.48
C TYR A 176 -11.71 -24.15 8.72
N LEU A 177 -11.65 -23.13 9.58
CA LEU A 177 -10.84 -23.08 10.79
C LEU A 177 -11.64 -22.41 11.92
N ASP A 178 -11.39 -22.83 13.15
CA ASP A 178 -12.06 -22.26 14.32
C ASP A 178 -11.16 -21.32 15.14
N SER A 179 -9.84 -21.46 15.02
CA SER A 179 -8.86 -20.67 15.77
C SER A 179 -8.37 -19.42 15.00
N PRO A 180 -7.98 -18.34 15.71
CA PRO A 180 -7.27 -17.23 15.10
C PRO A 180 -5.89 -17.65 14.57
N ALA A 181 -5.35 -16.85 13.66
CA ALA A 181 -4.00 -17.06 13.13
C ALA A 181 -2.95 -16.94 14.25
N PRO A 182 -2.06 -17.92 14.46
CA PRO A 182 -1.09 -17.91 15.56
C PRO A 182 0.17 -17.11 15.20
N VAL A 183 -0.03 -15.83 14.87
CA VAL A 183 0.97 -14.92 14.29
C VAL A 183 1.11 -13.64 15.11
N ASP A 184 0.56 -13.63 16.32
CA ASP A 184 0.73 -12.58 17.31
C ASP A 184 2.10 -12.71 17.99
N SER A 185 2.66 -11.56 18.38
CA SER A 185 3.91 -11.49 19.16
C SER A 185 5.10 -12.24 18.55
N ILE A 186 5.16 -12.37 17.21
CA ILE A 186 6.29 -13.00 16.54
C ILE A 186 7.54 -12.12 16.64
N ILE A 187 8.66 -12.71 17.03
CA ILE A 187 9.93 -12.02 17.19
C ILE A 187 10.69 -12.12 15.88
N TYR A 188 11.07 -10.99 15.31
CA TYR A 188 11.84 -10.90 14.08
C TYR A 188 13.30 -10.59 14.40
N PRO A 189 14.26 -11.07 13.58
CA PRO A 189 15.66 -10.68 13.72
C PRO A 189 15.80 -9.15 13.70
N LYS A 190 16.65 -8.63 14.59
CA LYS A 190 17.05 -7.23 14.53
C LYS A 190 17.77 -7.00 13.20
N ARG A 191 17.54 -5.82 12.63
CA ARG A 191 18.30 -5.31 11.50
C ARG A 191 18.63 -3.86 11.81
N ASP A 192 19.78 -3.42 11.35
CA ASP A 192 20.15 -2.02 11.42
C ASP A 192 19.08 -1.16 10.74
N GLU A 193 18.82 0.01 11.33
CA GLU A 193 17.93 0.98 10.72
C GLU A 193 18.49 1.37 9.35
N LYS A 194 17.61 1.57 8.36
CA LYS A 194 18.04 2.03 7.06
C LYS A 194 18.73 3.39 7.24
N PRO A 195 19.89 3.62 6.61
CA PRO A 195 20.53 4.90 6.73
C PRO A 195 19.62 6.01 6.18
N PRO A 196 19.81 7.26 6.64
CA PRO A 196 19.19 8.41 6.00
C PRO A 196 19.53 8.45 4.51
N PHE A 197 18.76 9.20 3.72
CA PHE A 197 19.13 9.42 2.33
C PHE A 197 20.45 10.19 2.25
N LEU A 198 21.34 9.74 1.37
CA LEU A 198 22.68 10.27 1.20
C LEU A 198 22.84 10.82 -0.22
N THR A 199 23.60 11.90 -0.34
CA THR A 199 24.07 12.41 -1.63
C THR A 199 25.10 11.48 -2.25
N LEU A 200 25.33 11.63 -3.56
CA LEU A 200 26.35 10.87 -4.28
C LEU A 200 27.74 11.06 -3.65
N ALA A 201 28.12 12.30 -3.36
CA ALA A 201 29.40 12.62 -2.72
C ALA A 201 29.54 12.03 -1.30
N GLU A 202 28.46 11.94 -0.52
CA GLU A 202 28.50 11.29 0.79
C GLU A 202 28.71 9.78 0.69
N ILE A 203 28.06 9.13 -0.28
CA ILE A 203 28.21 7.70 -0.52
C ILE A 203 29.65 7.40 -0.96
N GLU A 204 30.18 8.15 -1.92
CA GLU A 204 31.56 7.99 -2.40
C GLU A 204 32.57 8.17 -1.27
N ARG A 205 32.42 9.21 -0.42
CA ARG A 205 33.29 9.40 0.74
C ARG A 205 33.24 8.23 1.72
N ARG A 206 32.06 7.62 1.93
CA ARG A 206 31.92 6.47 2.83
C ARG A 206 32.55 5.20 2.25
N ILE A 207 32.44 5.00 0.94
CA ILE A 207 33.07 3.88 0.24
C ILE A 207 34.59 4.02 0.32
N VAL A 208 35.15 5.20 0.01
CA VAL A 208 36.61 5.42 0.05
C VAL A 208 37.20 5.27 1.46
N ARG A 209 36.45 5.68 2.50
CA ARG A 209 36.93 5.62 3.90
C ARG A 209 36.86 4.24 4.53
N GLY A 210 36.08 3.30 3.99
CA GLY A 210 35.75 2.05 4.65
C GLY A 210 36.14 0.82 3.85
N ASN A 211 36.61 -0.22 4.53
CA ASN A 211 36.63 -1.58 3.98
C ASN A 211 35.20 -2.16 3.99
N LEU A 212 34.29 -1.55 3.23
CA LEU A 212 32.91 -1.99 3.13
C LEU A 212 32.82 -3.28 2.30
N SER A 213 31.93 -4.19 2.71
CA SER A 213 31.58 -5.32 1.85
C SER A 213 30.71 -4.84 0.67
N THR A 214 30.69 -5.63 -0.41
CA THR A 214 29.83 -5.39 -1.58
C THR A 214 28.35 -5.20 -1.22
N GLU A 215 27.88 -5.85 -0.15
CA GLU A 215 26.52 -5.69 0.37
C GLU A 215 26.31 -4.31 1.01
N GLN A 216 27.27 -3.86 1.81
CA GLN A 216 27.21 -2.57 2.49
C GLN A 216 27.27 -1.42 1.50
N GLU A 217 28.15 -1.48 0.50
CA GLU A 217 28.19 -0.49 -0.58
C GLU A 217 26.87 -0.41 -1.32
N ALA A 218 26.28 -1.57 -1.66
CA ALA A 218 25.00 -1.60 -2.34
C ALA A 218 23.85 -1.04 -1.48
N GLU A 219 23.87 -1.22 -0.16
CA GLU A 219 22.88 -0.64 0.75
C GLU A 219 22.99 0.89 0.83
N LEU A 220 24.21 1.43 0.73
CA LEU A 220 24.43 2.87 0.58
C LEU A 220 23.80 3.38 -0.72
N TRP A 221 24.03 2.71 -1.84
CA TRP A 221 23.45 3.10 -3.14
C TRP A 221 21.92 3.01 -3.19
N GLU A 222 21.29 2.12 -2.40
CA GLU A 222 19.81 2.10 -2.25
C GLU A 222 19.27 3.31 -1.48
N SER A 223 20.13 4.02 -0.77
CA SER A 223 19.82 5.23 0.00
C SER A 223 20.26 6.50 -0.70
N LEU A 224 20.68 6.40 -1.97
CA LEU A 224 21.02 7.55 -2.79
C LEU A 224 19.81 8.45 -3.01
N TYR A 225 20.03 9.75 -2.90
CA TYR A 225 19.26 10.77 -3.58
C TYR A 225 20.20 11.72 -4.34
N LEU A 226 19.68 12.33 -5.39
CA LEU A 226 20.41 13.32 -6.18
C LEU A 226 19.96 14.71 -5.77
N THR A 227 20.92 15.61 -5.55
CA THR A 227 20.68 17.04 -5.38
C THR A 227 20.07 17.64 -6.65
N ARG A 228 19.45 18.82 -6.54
CA ARG A 228 18.87 19.53 -7.71
C ARG A 228 19.88 19.69 -8.85
N THR A 229 21.12 20.06 -8.54
CA THR A 229 22.20 20.22 -9.52
C THR A 229 22.56 18.88 -10.19
N GLU A 230 22.63 17.79 -9.43
CA GLU A 230 22.88 16.45 -9.98
C GLU A 230 21.71 15.94 -10.83
N VAL A 231 20.47 16.20 -10.41
CA VAL A 231 19.28 15.91 -11.22
C VAL A 231 19.37 16.61 -12.56
N ASN A 232 19.71 17.90 -12.60
CA ASN A 232 19.85 18.64 -13.85
C ASN A 232 20.95 18.06 -14.75
N ARG A 233 22.15 17.80 -14.20
CA ARG A 233 23.26 17.17 -14.96
C ARG A 233 22.89 15.78 -15.50
N LEU A 234 22.13 15.00 -14.72
CA LEU A 234 21.63 13.70 -15.19
C LEU A 234 20.62 13.90 -16.32
N LEU A 235 19.69 14.84 -16.21
CA LEU A 235 18.72 15.14 -17.29
C LEU A 235 19.43 15.59 -18.57
N ASP A 236 20.48 16.41 -18.46
CA ASP A 236 21.29 16.82 -19.61
C ASP A 236 21.95 15.62 -20.30
N HIS A 237 22.56 14.72 -19.51
CA HIS A 237 23.10 13.46 -20.02
C HIS A 237 22.02 12.62 -20.72
N VAL A 238 20.85 12.47 -20.11
CA VAL A 238 19.72 11.72 -20.71
C VAL A 238 19.26 12.36 -22.01
N SER A 239 19.22 13.70 -22.09
CA SER A 239 18.85 14.43 -23.31
C SER A 239 19.76 14.08 -24.49
N MET A 240 21.08 13.97 -24.22
CA MET A 240 22.10 13.64 -25.23
C MET A 240 22.12 12.15 -25.59
N GLN A 241 21.83 11.26 -24.64
CA GLN A 241 21.96 9.81 -24.80
C GLN A 241 20.65 9.07 -25.11
N LYS A 242 19.51 9.77 -25.19
CA LYS A 242 18.21 9.16 -25.44
C LYS A 242 18.18 8.42 -26.78
N ARG A 243 17.77 7.15 -26.76
CA ARG A 243 17.59 6.33 -27.97
C ARG A 243 16.15 6.31 -28.49
N GLU A 244 15.18 6.52 -27.60
CA GLU A 244 13.77 6.64 -27.96
C GLU A 244 13.24 8.01 -27.46
N PRO A 245 12.28 8.64 -28.16
CA PRO A 245 11.78 9.97 -27.82
C PRO A 245 11.18 10.07 -26.42
N PHE A 246 10.58 8.99 -25.91
CA PHE A 246 9.94 8.97 -24.59
C PHE A 246 10.94 9.02 -23.43
N VAL A 247 12.22 8.72 -23.66
CA VAL A 247 13.19 8.52 -22.59
C VAL A 247 13.44 9.82 -21.83
N TYR A 248 13.68 10.93 -22.51
CA TYR A 248 13.90 12.21 -21.83
C TYR A 248 12.65 12.71 -21.06
N PRO A 249 11.44 12.77 -21.67
CA PRO A 249 10.20 13.07 -20.95
C PRO A 249 9.94 12.14 -19.75
N MET A 250 10.27 10.86 -19.86
CA MET A 250 10.16 9.89 -18.77
C MET A 250 11.00 10.31 -17.56
N PHE A 251 12.27 10.67 -17.76
CA PHE A 251 13.17 11.08 -16.68
C PHE A 251 12.74 12.43 -16.09
N VAL A 252 12.41 13.41 -16.93
CA VAL A 252 11.92 14.73 -16.50
C VAL A 252 10.69 14.58 -15.61
N LEU A 253 9.71 13.76 -16.02
CA LEU A 253 8.46 13.61 -15.31
C LEU A 253 8.66 13.00 -13.92
N VAL A 254 9.45 11.94 -13.78
CA VAL A 254 9.71 11.33 -12.46
C VAL A 254 10.56 12.22 -11.56
N ALA A 255 11.51 12.96 -12.13
CA ALA A 255 12.39 13.89 -11.40
C ALA A 255 11.61 15.08 -10.82
N HIS A 256 10.65 15.61 -11.57
CA HIS A 256 9.92 16.83 -11.19
C HIS A 256 8.59 16.60 -10.47
N THR A 257 8.13 15.35 -10.34
CA THR A 257 6.84 15.04 -9.67
C THR A 257 6.97 14.01 -8.55
N GLY A 258 8.10 13.29 -8.47
CA GLY A 258 8.27 12.19 -7.53
C GLY A 258 7.30 11.02 -7.73
N MET A 259 6.60 10.93 -8.87
CA MET A 259 5.65 9.85 -9.12
C MET A 259 6.32 8.48 -9.22
N ARG A 260 5.58 7.43 -8.87
CA ARG A 260 6.08 6.05 -8.95
C ARG A 260 6.15 5.62 -10.42
N ARG A 261 7.09 4.73 -10.77
CA ARG A 261 7.21 4.16 -12.13
C ARG A 261 5.87 3.62 -12.65
N SER A 262 5.07 2.95 -11.81
CA SER A 262 3.78 2.41 -12.26
C SER A 262 2.69 3.47 -12.44
N GLU A 263 2.81 4.64 -11.82
CA GLU A 263 1.93 5.79 -12.04
C GLU A 263 2.29 6.46 -13.36
N LEU A 264 3.59 6.68 -13.58
CA LEU A 264 4.14 7.14 -14.85
C LEU A 264 3.62 6.31 -16.04
N LEU A 265 3.78 4.98 -15.99
CA LEU A 265 3.41 4.09 -17.10
C LEU A 265 1.90 4.00 -17.37
N ARG A 266 1.07 4.44 -16.43
CA ARG A 266 -0.40 4.50 -16.58
C ARG A 266 -0.92 5.90 -16.85
N SER A 267 -0.04 6.91 -16.85
CA SER A 267 -0.46 8.28 -17.14
C SER A 267 -1.05 8.36 -18.55
N GLU A 268 -2.09 9.17 -18.69
CA GLU A 268 -2.73 9.46 -19.96
C GLU A 268 -2.65 10.96 -20.28
N LEU A 269 -2.89 11.31 -21.54
CA LEU A 269 -2.85 12.71 -21.97
C LEU A 269 -3.84 13.59 -21.19
N SER A 270 -5.02 13.05 -20.87
CA SER A 270 -6.05 13.73 -20.10
C SER A 270 -5.67 14.01 -18.63
N ASP A 271 -4.57 13.44 -18.14
CA ASP A 271 -4.06 13.75 -16.81
C ASP A 271 -3.35 15.11 -16.75
N PHE A 272 -2.98 15.68 -17.90
CA PHE A 272 -2.19 16.92 -18.00
C PHE A 272 -3.10 18.13 -18.25
N ASP A 273 -3.20 18.98 -17.24
CA ASP A 273 -3.87 20.27 -17.31
C ASP A 273 -2.81 21.36 -17.48
N PHE A 274 -2.47 21.68 -18.74
CA PHE A 274 -1.43 22.66 -19.08
C PHE A 274 -1.83 24.09 -18.75
N GLU A 275 -3.12 24.41 -18.77
CA GLU A 275 -3.63 25.74 -18.40
C GLU A 275 -3.54 25.93 -16.88
N GLY A 276 -4.04 24.97 -16.11
CA GLY A 276 -3.94 24.95 -14.65
C GLY A 276 -2.56 24.56 -14.11
N ARG A 277 -1.61 24.20 -14.99
CA ARG A 277 -0.24 23.74 -14.66
C ARG A 277 -0.22 22.61 -13.63
N THR A 278 -1.07 21.60 -13.78
CA THR A 278 -1.12 20.45 -12.86
C THR A 278 -1.23 19.10 -13.57
N ILE A 279 -0.74 18.05 -12.91
CA ILE A 279 -0.88 16.67 -13.36
C ILE A 279 -1.73 15.89 -12.37
N SER A 280 -2.77 15.23 -12.85
CA SER A 280 -3.62 14.32 -12.08
C SER A 280 -3.01 12.91 -12.07
N VAL A 281 -2.41 12.52 -10.95
CA VAL A 281 -1.78 11.20 -10.82
C VAL A 281 -2.78 10.16 -10.32
N ARG A 282 -2.97 9.09 -11.10
CA ARG A 282 -3.88 7.98 -10.81
C ARG A 282 -3.27 6.94 -9.88
N GLU A 283 -3.83 6.83 -8.67
CA GLU A 283 -3.34 5.97 -7.61
C GLU A 283 -4.19 4.72 -7.43
N LYS A 284 -3.61 3.55 -7.71
CA LYS A 284 -4.25 2.26 -7.36
C LYS A 284 -4.04 1.87 -5.89
N LYS A 285 -2.87 2.19 -5.32
CA LYS A 285 -2.46 1.70 -3.99
C LYS A 285 -3.18 2.36 -2.81
N ARG A 286 -3.74 3.56 -3.00
CA ARG A 286 -4.42 4.32 -1.94
C ARG A 286 -5.91 3.95 -1.80
N SER A 287 -6.45 3.17 -2.74
CA SER A 287 -7.83 2.75 -2.70
C SER A 287 -8.15 1.82 -1.53
N ARG A 288 -8.90 2.33 -0.56
CA ARG A 288 -9.54 1.48 0.47
C ARG A 288 -10.91 0.95 0.03
N LYS A 289 -11.43 1.40 -1.12
CA LYS A 289 -12.80 1.15 -1.60
C LYS A 289 -12.86 0.57 -3.02
N HIS A 290 -11.80 -0.09 -3.48
CA HIS A 290 -11.68 -0.62 -4.85
C HIS A 290 -11.79 0.41 -6.01
N ALA A 291 -11.87 1.72 -5.73
CA ALA A 291 -11.86 2.80 -6.72
C ALA A 291 -10.47 3.44 -6.89
N ILE A 292 -10.09 3.86 -8.10
CA ILE A 292 -8.86 4.63 -8.32
C ILE A 292 -8.96 5.96 -7.57
N SER A 293 -7.95 6.30 -6.76
CA SER A 293 -7.87 7.64 -6.17
C SER A 293 -6.94 8.53 -6.99
N TYR A 294 -7.06 9.84 -6.83
CA TYR A 294 -6.29 10.81 -7.59
C TYR A 294 -5.57 11.76 -6.63
N ARG A 295 -4.40 12.24 -7.04
CA ARG A 295 -3.72 13.38 -6.43
C ARG A 295 -3.25 14.34 -7.51
N ARG A 296 -3.22 15.64 -7.21
CA ARG A 296 -2.71 16.66 -8.14
C ARG A 296 -1.27 17.01 -7.76
N VAL A 297 -0.42 17.10 -8.77
CA VAL A 297 0.98 17.54 -8.62
C VAL A 297 1.21 18.77 -9.50
N PRO A 298 1.74 19.88 -8.96
CA PRO A 298 2.07 21.05 -9.76
C PRO A 298 3.11 20.75 -10.84
N MET A 299 2.96 21.34 -12.02
CA MET A 299 3.92 21.23 -13.12
C MET A 299 5.03 22.27 -13.00
N SER A 300 6.27 21.79 -12.97
CA SER A 300 7.43 22.66 -13.15
C SER A 300 7.47 23.23 -14.58
N GLY A 301 8.16 24.36 -14.78
CA GLY A 301 8.34 24.94 -16.11
C GLY A 301 9.02 23.99 -17.10
N LEU A 302 9.93 23.13 -16.61
CA LEU A 302 10.57 22.12 -17.46
C LEU A 302 9.58 21.04 -17.92
N VAL A 303 8.71 20.56 -17.04
CA VAL A 303 7.67 19.59 -17.40
C VAL A 303 6.74 20.18 -18.44
N ASP A 304 6.24 21.41 -18.23
CA ASP A 304 5.37 22.09 -19.18
C ASP A 304 6.00 22.19 -20.58
N LYS A 305 7.24 22.72 -20.65
CA LYS A 305 7.99 22.85 -21.91
C LYS A 305 8.19 21.51 -22.61
N VAL A 306 8.73 20.52 -21.89
CA VAL A 306 9.08 19.21 -22.46
C VAL A 306 7.85 18.45 -22.93
N PHE A 307 6.76 18.48 -22.17
CA PHE A 307 5.55 17.76 -22.56
C PHE A 307 4.76 18.45 -23.65
N LYS A 308 4.73 19.80 -23.72
CA LYS A 308 4.17 20.48 -24.90
C LYS A 308 4.90 20.13 -26.19
N GLU A 309 6.24 20.11 -26.15
CA GLU A 309 7.05 19.74 -27.33
C GLU A 309 6.94 18.26 -27.68
N TYR A 310 6.89 17.38 -26.67
CA TYR A 310 6.81 15.95 -26.88
C TYR A 310 5.43 15.53 -27.40
N LEU A 311 4.36 16.06 -26.81
CA LEU A 311 2.98 15.69 -27.15
C LEU A 311 2.51 16.32 -28.47
N SER A 312 3.04 17.48 -28.87
CA SER A 312 2.73 18.05 -30.20
C SER A 312 3.16 17.13 -31.36
N LYS A 313 4.11 16.24 -31.11
CA LYS A 313 4.60 15.23 -32.06
C LYS A 313 3.84 13.90 -31.96
N GLN A 314 2.88 13.78 -31.05
CA GLN A 314 2.09 12.56 -30.85
C GLN A 314 0.65 12.76 -31.31
N THR A 315 0.16 11.86 -32.16
CA THR A 315 -1.24 11.84 -32.59
C THR A 315 -1.90 10.49 -32.23
N GLY A 316 -3.13 10.56 -31.72
CA GLY A 316 -4.01 9.40 -31.51
C GLY A 316 -3.61 8.45 -30.38
N GLN A 317 -2.86 8.91 -29.37
CA GLN A 317 -2.35 8.05 -28.29
C GLN A 317 -3.06 8.35 -26.97
N LEU A 318 -3.51 7.31 -26.25
CA LEU A 318 -4.15 7.46 -24.95
C LEU A 318 -3.11 7.75 -23.84
N HIS A 319 -2.03 6.97 -23.82
CA HIS A 319 -1.01 7.05 -22.79
C HIS A 319 -0.03 8.19 -23.04
N THR A 320 0.40 8.85 -21.96
CA THR A 320 1.32 9.99 -22.06
C THR A 320 2.68 9.60 -22.60
N LEU A 321 3.17 8.39 -22.32
CA LEU A 321 4.46 7.91 -22.80
C LEU A 321 4.29 6.62 -23.59
N THR A 322 4.86 6.60 -24.78
CA THR A 322 4.74 5.51 -25.74
C THR A 322 6.06 5.27 -26.46
N ARG A 323 6.22 4.05 -26.99
CA ARG A 323 7.33 3.73 -27.88
C ARG A 323 7.13 4.37 -29.24
N LEU A 324 8.19 4.43 -30.05
CA LEU A 324 8.06 4.80 -31.47
C LEU A 324 7.01 3.95 -32.22
N SER A 325 6.87 2.68 -31.83
CA SER A 325 5.84 1.77 -32.35
C SER A 325 4.41 2.08 -31.88
N ARG A 326 4.20 3.18 -31.14
CA ARG A 326 2.92 3.61 -30.53
C ARG A 326 2.32 2.62 -29.54
N LYS A 327 3.07 1.59 -29.15
CA LYS A 327 2.66 0.66 -28.09
C LYS A 327 2.85 1.29 -26.72
N GLN A 328 1.96 0.95 -25.79
CA GLN A 328 2.08 1.31 -24.38
C GLN A 328 3.41 0.79 -23.83
N LEU A 329 4.10 1.62 -23.04
CA LEU A 329 5.32 1.22 -22.38
C LEU A 329 5.05 0.19 -21.28
N THR A 330 5.80 -0.90 -21.31
CA THR A 330 5.81 -1.85 -20.21
C THR A 330 6.81 -1.44 -19.13
N SER A 331 6.67 -2.04 -17.94
CA SER A 331 7.68 -1.90 -16.88
C SER A 331 9.07 -2.39 -17.31
N GLY A 332 9.12 -3.36 -18.23
CA GLY A 332 10.36 -3.88 -18.80
C GLY A 332 11.03 -2.87 -19.71
N ASP A 333 10.26 -2.23 -20.60
CA ASP A 333 10.75 -1.20 -21.51
C ASP A 333 11.37 -0.03 -20.75
N ALA A 334 10.63 0.53 -19.79
CA ALA A 334 11.13 1.64 -18.98
C ALA A 334 12.41 1.28 -18.21
N THR A 335 12.47 0.08 -17.63
CA THR A 335 13.68 -0.37 -16.90
C THR A 335 14.87 -0.58 -17.83
N ARG A 336 14.63 -1.12 -19.03
CA ARG A 336 15.67 -1.34 -20.03
C ARG A 336 16.22 -0.02 -20.54
N SER A 337 15.36 0.91 -20.95
CA SER A 337 15.78 2.23 -21.44
C SER A 337 16.49 3.01 -20.35
N PHE A 338 16.00 2.95 -19.11
CA PHE A 338 16.68 3.53 -17.95
C PHE A 338 18.13 3.05 -17.81
N LYS A 339 18.33 1.74 -17.74
CA LYS A 339 19.67 1.16 -17.60
C LYS A 339 20.56 1.45 -18.81
N ALA A 340 20.01 1.35 -20.02
CA ALA A 340 20.75 1.59 -21.25
C ALA A 340 21.25 3.04 -21.37
N THR A 341 20.47 4.02 -20.90
CA THR A 341 20.83 5.44 -20.95
C THR A 341 21.91 5.81 -19.93
N LEU A 342 21.96 5.14 -18.78
CA LEU A 342 22.92 5.45 -17.70
C LEU A 342 24.19 4.57 -17.73
N LYS A 343 24.19 3.49 -18.52
CA LYS A 343 25.32 2.56 -18.62
C LYS A 343 26.61 3.27 -19.05
N GLY A 344 27.72 3.03 -18.36
CA GLY A 344 29.03 3.61 -18.67
C GLY A 344 29.15 5.11 -18.37
N SER A 345 28.20 5.68 -17.62
CA SER A 345 28.24 7.07 -17.18
C SER A 345 28.49 7.16 -15.68
N GLN A 346 28.81 8.37 -15.17
CA GLN A 346 28.87 8.63 -13.73
C GLN A 346 27.57 8.28 -12.97
N TRP A 347 26.45 8.17 -13.70
CA TRP A 347 25.13 7.83 -13.14
C TRP A 347 24.85 6.32 -13.13
N GLU A 348 25.81 5.46 -13.48
CA GLU A 348 25.60 4.01 -13.58
C GLU A 348 25.17 3.37 -12.26
N ASN A 349 25.60 3.93 -11.13
CA ASN A 349 25.21 3.48 -9.79
C ASN A 349 23.77 3.86 -9.41
N VAL A 350 23.07 4.66 -10.23
CA VAL A 350 21.65 4.94 -10.05
C VAL A 350 20.83 3.68 -10.40
N ARG A 351 20.35 2.99 -9.37
CA ARG A 351 19.74 1.65 -9.53
C ARG A 351 18.33 1.64 -10.13
N GLY A 352 17.60 2.74 -10.06
CA GLY A 352 16.27 2.82 -10.65
C GLY A 352 15.46 4.04 -10.27
N PHE A 353 14.20 4.04 -10.72
CA PHE A 353 13.27 5.17 -10.65
C PHE A 353 13.00 5.71 -9.23
N HIS A 354 13.17 4.88 -8.20
CA HIS A 354 12.93 5.32 -6.82
C HIS A 354 13.91 6.41 -6.37
N VAL A 355 15.11 6.48 -6.96
CA VAL A 355 16.05 7.58 -6.68
C VAL A 355 15.38 8.94 -6.94
N PHE A 356 14.64 9.10 -8.04
CA PHE A 356 14.07 10.39 -8.44
C PHE A 356 13.00 10.84 -7.46
N ARG A 357 12.26 9.88 -6.90
CA ARG A 357 11.31 10.15 -5.83
C ARG A 357 12.00 10.55 -4.54
N HIS A 358 13.12 9.91 -4.20
CA HIS A 358 13.95 10.31 -3.06
C HIS A 358 14.53 11.71 -3.29
N SER A 359 15.09 11.98 -4.46
CA SER A 359 15.58 13.29 -4.88
C SER A 359 14.49 14.36 -4.80
N PHE A 360 13.30 14.12 -5.34
CA PHE A 360 12.21 15.08 -5.30
C PHE A 360 11.85 15.46 -3.86
N ALA A 361 11.67 14.47 -2.99
CA ALA A 361 11.35 14.67 -1.59
C ALA A 361 12.46 15.38 -0.81
N SER A 362 13.70 14.91 -0.98
CA SER A 362 14.88 15.46 -0.31
C SER A 362 15.15 16.90 -0.72
N ASN A 363 15.08 17.21 -2.02
CA ASN A 363 15.28 18.59 -2.50
C ASN A 363 14.12 19.49 -2.08
N ALA A 364 12.86 19.02 -2.12
CA ALA A 364 11.73 19.80 -1.62
C ALA A 364 11.88 20.12 -0.13
N ALA A 365 12.30 19.15 0.69
CA ALA A 365 12.56 19.36 2.11
C ALA A 365 13.74 20.32 2.35
N ALA A 366 14.81 20.21 1.55
CA ALA A 366 15.98 21.10 1.64
C ALA A 366 15.65 22.56 1.27
N GLU A 367 14.72 22.77 0.33
CA GLU A 367 14.18 24.09 -0.04
C GLU A 367 13.12 24.61 0.95
N GLY A 368 12.84 23.85 2.03
CA GLY A 368 11.91 24.26 3.08
C GLY A 368 10.43 24.11 2.73
N ILE A 369 10.08 23.28 1.75
CA ILE A 369 8.67 23.02 1.43
C ILE A 369 8.03 22.22 2.57
N ASP A 370 6.83 22.64 2.98
CA ASP A 370 6.07 21.99 4.05
C ASP A 370 5.85 20.49 3.77
N GLN A 371 6.12 19.66 4.78
CA GLN A 371 6.05 18.20 4.67
C GLN A 371 4.66 17.70 4.24
N ARG A 372 3.58 18.41 4.57
CA ARG A 372 2.21 18.07 4.15
C ARG A 372 2.05 18.22 2.64
N MET A 373 2.60 19.27 2.05
CA MET A 373 2.59 19.47 0.59
C MET A 373 3.40 18.37 -0.11
N ILE A 374 4.59 18.07 0.42
CA ILE A 374 5.44 16.99 -0.07
C ILE A 374 4.69 15.64 -0.03
N ASP A 375 4.01 15.34 1.08
CA ASP A 375 3.22 14.13 1.27
C ASP A 375 2.04 14.03 0.30
N GLU A 376 1.35 15.15 0.07
CA GLU A 376 0.24 15.25 -0.86
C GLU A 376 0.70 14.96 -2.29
N TRP A 377 1.80 15.57 -2.75
CA TRP A 377 2.33 15.37 -4.10
C TRP A 377 2.89 13.96 -4.31
N MET A 378 3.49 13.38 -3.27
CA MET A 378 4.04 12.04 -3.35
C MET A 378 2.99 10.94 -3.11
N GLY A 379 1.89 11.24 -2.43
CA GLY A 379 0.96 10.23 -1.95
C GLY A 379 1.60 9.33 -0.87
N HIS A 380 2.22 9.94 0.14
CA HIS A 380 2.69 9.25 1.35
C HIS A 380 1.54 9.02 2.33
N GLN A 381 1.55 7.89 3.03
CA GLN A 381 0.48 7.50 3.95
C GLN A 381 0.95 7.12 5.36
N THR A 382 2.25 6.88 5.55
CA THR A 382 2.80 6.42 6.83
C THR A 382 3.95 7.31 7.28
N GLU A 383 4.10 7.43 8.60
CA GLU A 383 5.17 8.22 9.20
C GLU A 383 6.57 7.68 8.84
N GLU A 384 6.70 6.35 8.69
CA GLU A 384 7.93 5.71 8.22
C GLU A 384 8.37 6.21 6.83
N MET A 385 7.43 6.57 5.95
CA MET A 385 7.76 7.15 4.64
C MET A 385 8.31 8.57 4.76
N ARG A 386 7.95 9.30 5.82
CA ARG A 386 8.34 10.70 6.08
C ARG A 386 9.68 10.81 6.79
N ARG A 387 9.92 9.96 7.79
CA ARG A 387 11.09 10.03 8.69
C ARG A 387 12.43 10.14 7.97
N ARG A 388 12.56 9.49 6.80
CA ARG A 388 13.82 9.45 6.06
C ARG A 388 14.24 10.78 5.43
N TYR A 389 13.38 11.79 5.32
CA TYR A 389 13.74 13.12 4.77
C TYR A 389 13.84 14.22 5.82
N ARG A 390 13.38 13.97 7.05
CA ARG A 390 13.22 15.02 8.08
C ARG A 390 14.53 15.71 8.46
N HIS A 391 15.64 14.96 8.41
CA HIS A 391 16.98 15.47 8.71
C HIS A 391 17.51 16.45 7.64
N LEU A 392 16.84 16.57 6.49
CA LEU A 392 17.21 17.47 5.39
C LEU A 392 16.49 18.83 5.45
N ALA A 393 15.71 19.08 6.49
CA ALA A 393 15.19 20.41 6.83
C ALA A 393 15.96 21.13 7.98
N PRO A 394 17.31 20.98 8.15
CA PRO A 394 18.00 21.52 9.33
C PRO A 394 18.06 23.05 9.32
N SER A 395 18.06 23.68 8.13
CA SER A 395 18.02 25.14 8.02
C SER A 395 16.74 25.73 8.60
N GLN A 396 15.60 25.06 8.45
CA GLN A 396 14.34 25.48 9.06
C GLN A 396 14.31 25.26 10.56
N GLN A 397 14.95 24.20 11.09
CA GLN A 397 15.00 24.00 12.54
C GLN A 397 15.78 25.12 13.21
N GLN A 398 16.94 25.49 12.65
CA GLN A 398 17.73 26.58 13.18
C GLN A 398 17.04 27.94 12.97
N THR A 399 16.58 28.24 11.75
CA THR A 399 15.86 29.49 11.46
C THR A 399 14.58 29.64 12.29
N ALA A 400 13.85 28.55 12.55
CA ALA A 400 12.64 28.58 13.37
C ALA A 400 12.96 28.76 14.86
N ILE A 401 14.03 28.12 15.38
CA ILE A 401 14.49 28.37 16.74
C ILE A 401 14.98 29.81 16.87
N ASP A 402 15.78 30.30 15.93
CA ASP A 402 16.26 31.68 15.91
C ASP A 402 15.07 32.65 15.87
N ALA A 403 14.05 32.40 15.05
CA ALA A 403 12.84 33.23 15.02
C ALA A 403 12.01 33.18 16.31
N VAL A 404 12.03 32.08 17.06
CA VAL A 404 11.34 31.94 18.35
C VAL A 404 12.08 32.67 19.46
N PHE A 405 13.41 32.64 19.46
CA PHE A 405 14.25 33.14 20.56
C PHE A 405 15.04 34.43 20.24
N GLN A 406 14.86 35.03 19.05
CA GLN A 406 15.52 36.28 18.65
C GLN A 406 15.18 37.48 19.56
N ASN A 407 14.09 37.42 20.32
CA ASN A 407 13.69 38.47 21.25
C ASN A 407 14.27 38.33 22.68
N ASP A 408 14.95 37.21 23.00
CA ASP A 408 15.42 36.95 24.36
C ASP A 408 16.87 37.47 24.60
N CYS A 409 17.58 37.87 23.55
CA CYS A 409 18.97 38.34 23.63
C CYS A 409 19.14 39.88 23.62
N GLN A 410 18.06 40.68 23.59
CA GLN A 410 18.14 42.15 23.59
C GLN A 410 17.86 42.81 24.95
N THR A 411 17.71 42.03 26.02
CA THR A 411 17.61 42.55 27.39
C THR A 411 18.71 41.93 28.25
N GLY A 412 19.88 42.57 28.23
CA GLY A 412 21.03 42.24 29.07
C GLY A 412 21.95 43.43 29.19
#